data_AF-A0A371DKW6-F1
#
_entry.id   AF-A0A371DKW6-F1
#
_cell.length_a   1.000
_cell.length_b   1.000
_cell.length_c   1.000
_cell.angle_alpha   90.00
_cell.angle_beta   90.00
_cell.angle_gamma   90.00
#
_symmetry.space_group_name_H-M   'P 1'
#
loop_
_entity.id
_entity.type
_entity.pdbx_description
1 polymer ?
#
loop_
_entity_poly.entity_id
_entity_poly.type
_entity_poly.pdbx_seq_one_letter_code
_entity_poly.pdbx_strand_id
1 'polypeptide(L)' 'YLKSVDKFNEWTVSAFVTPGNMKFVLLHESRNDDGIKAFFNDVWELYVKTMLNPFHTAHTPIRSSVFDARVRASAKKYL' A
#
# COMPACT_ATOMS: atom_id res chain seq x y z
N TYR A 1 -9.63 3.98 -2.79
CA TYR A 1 -9.35 2.72 -3.51
C TYR A 1 -9.89 2.80 -4.92
N LEU A 2 -9.04 2.69 -5.94
CA LEU A 2 -9.41 2.79 -7.35
C LEU A 2 -9.56 1.43 -8.04
N LYS A 3 -9.37 0.31 -7.31
CA LYS A 3 -9.32 -1.05 -7.87
C LYS A 3 -8.25 -1.14 -8.97
N SER A 4 -8.45 -2.04 -9.94
CA SER A 4 -7.64 -2.15 -11.16
C SER A 4 -7.76 -0.87 -11.99
N VAL A 5 -6.65 -0.18 -12.16
CA VAL A 5 -6.53 1.02 -12.99
C VAL A 5 -5.88 0.73 -14.35
N ASP A 6 -5.09 -0.35 -14.45
CA ASP A 6 -4.45 -0.77 -15.69
C ASP A 6 -4.13 -2.27 -15.68
N LYS A 7 -3.79 -2.84 -16.84
CA LYS A 7 -3.33 -4.22 -17.00
C LYS A 7 -2.23 -4.30 -18.05
N PHE A 8 -1.11 -4.92 -17.68
CA PHE A 8 0.01 -5.20 -18.57
C PHE A 8 0.38 -6.68 -18.53
N ASN A 9 0.17 -7.39 -19.64
CA ASN A 9 0.29 -8.85 -19.72
C ASN A 9 -0.55 -9.56 -18.65
N GLU A 10 0.07 -10.39 -17.82
CA GLU A 10 -0.53 -11.10 -16.69
C GLU A 10 -0.78 -10.17 -15.48
N TRP A 11 -0.11 -9.01 -15.42
CA TRP A 11 -0.12 -8.13 -14.26
C TRP A 11 -1.28 -7.14 -14.29
N THR A 12 -2.11 -7.19 -13.26
CA THR A 12 -3.12 -6.19 -12.97
C THR A 12 -2.53 -5.12 -12.05
N VAL A 13 -2.73 -3.85 -12.39
CA VAL A 13 -2.25 -2.71 -11.61
C VAL A 13 -3.42 -2.15 -10.82
N SER A 14 -3.38 -2.30 -9.50
CA SER A 14 -4.35 -1.69 -8.59
C SER A 14 -3.77 -0.47 -7.89
N ALA A 15 -4.61 0.55 -7.69
CA ALA A 15 -4.19 1.80 -7.06
C ALA A 15 -5.06 2.24 -5.88
N PHE A 16 -4.45 2.87 -4.89
CA PHE A 16 -5.12 3.50 -3.76
C PHE A 16 -4.55 4.91 -3.53
N VAL A 17 -5.40 5.92 -3.63
CA VAL A 17 -5.03 7.32 -3.35
C VAL A 17 -5.52 7.67 -1.96
N THR A 18 -4.60 8.12 -1.11
CA THR A 18 -4.88 8.59 0.25
C THR A 18 -5.39 10.05 0.23
N PRO A 19 -6.07 10.53 1.29
CA PRO A 19 -6.46 11.94 1.40
C PRO A 19 -5.28 12.93 1.33
N GLY A 20 -4.08 12.48 1.72
CA GLY A 20 -2.83 13.26 1.61
C GLY A 20 -2.20 13.24 0.20
N ASN A 21 -2.94 12.82 -0.82
CA ASN A 21 -2.49 12.68 -2.21
C ASN A 21 -1.29 11.73 -2.42
N MET A 22 -1.02 10.85 -1.45
CA MET A 22 -0.07 9.75 -1.63
C MET A 22 -0.74 8.61 -2.41
N LYS A 23 -0.02 8.04 -3.38
CA LYS A 23 -0.52 7.00 -4.30
C LYS A 23 0.16 5.68 -3.98
N PHE A 24 -0.61 4.68 -3.54
CA PHE A 24 -0.14 3.31 -3.44
C PHE A 24 -0.48 2.56 -4.71
N VAL A 25 0.48 1.79 -5.20
CA VAL A 25 0.37 0.99 -6.42
C VAL A 25 0.77 -0.44 -6.08
N LEU A 26 -0.06 -1.40 -6.50
CA LEU A 26 0.17 -2.82 -6.32
C LEU A 26 0.02 -3.53 -7.67
N LEU A 27 1.03 -4.32 -8.03
CA LEU A 27 0.94 -5.26 -9.16
C LEU A 27 0.55 -6.64 -8.61
N HIS A 28 -0.44 -7.27 -9.22
CA HIS A 28 -0.93 -8.58 -8.81
C HIS A 28 -1.52 -9.37 -10.00
N GLU A 29 -1.43 -10.69 -9.94
CA GLU A 29 -2.03 -11.59 -10.95
C GLU A 29 -3.45 -12.01 -10.56
N SER A 30 -3.66 -12.32 -9.27
CA SER A 30 -4.94 -12.79 -8.75
C SER A 30 -5.92 -11.63 -8.56
N ARG A 31 -7.18 -11.83 -8.96
CA ARG A 31 -8.24 -10.84 -8.76
C ARG A 31 -8.87 -11.02 -7.38
N ASN A 32 -8.27 -10.43 -6.36
CA ASN A 32 -8.78 -10.41 -4.98
C ASN A 32 -9.05 -8.96 -4.52
N ASP A 33 -10.09 -8.34 -5.07
CA ASP A 33 -10.37 -6.91 -4.87
C ASP A 33 -10.58 -6.53 -3.38
N ASP A 34 -11.19 -7.42 -2.59
CA ASP A 34 -11.47 -7.20 -1.17
C ASP A 34 -10.21 -7.36 -0.30
N GLY A 35 -9.41 -8.40 -0.56
CA GLY A 35 -8.11 -8.59 0.10
C GLY A 35 -7.16 -7.43 -0.19
N ILE A 36 -7.06 -7.02 -1.45
CA ILE A 36 -6.23 -5.87 -1.87
C ILE A 36 -6.72 -4.58 -1.21
N LYS A 37 -8.04 -4.36 -1.11
CA LYS A 37 -8.61 -3.21 -0.40
C LYS A 37 -8.23 -3.24 1.08
N ALA A 38 -8.33 -4.38 1.75
CA ALA A 38 -7.96 -4.52 3.15
C ALA A 38 -6.46 -4.29 3.37
N PHE A 39 -5.61 -4.87 2.52
CA PHE A 39 -4.17 -4.62 2.49
C PHE A 39 -3.83 -3.14 2.36
N PHE A 40 -4.46 -2.43 1.40
CA PHE A 40 -4.20 -0.99 1.24
C PHE A 40 -4.62 -0.17 2.46
N ASN A 41 -5.70 -0.53 3.15
CA ASN A 41 -6.10 0.16 4.38
C ASN A 41 -5.10 -0.05 5.52
N ASP A 42 -4.63 -1.28 5.72
CA ASP A 42 -3.60 -1.60 6.72
C ASP A 42 -2.30 -0.85 6.44
N VAL A 43 -1.83 -0.86 5.18
CA VAL A 43 -0.63 -0.12 4.77
C VAL A 43 -0.83 1.39 4.94
N TRP A 44 -2.02 1.90 4.68
CA TRP A 44 -2.34 3.31 4.89
C TRP A 44 -2.25 3.71 6.37
N GLU A 45 -2.79 2.88 7.27
CA GLU A 45 -2.69 3.12 8.71
C GLU A 45 -1.23 3.15 9.18
N LEU A 46 -0.40 2.21 8.70
CA LEU A 46 1.03 2.18 8.98
C LEU A 46 1.73 3.44 8.43
N TYR A 47 1.40 3.83 7.21
CA TYR A 47 1.97 5.02 6.56
C TYR A 47 1.65 6.29 7.35
N VAL A 48 0.40 6.47 7.79
CA VAL A 48 0.00 7.63 8.61
C VAL A 48 0.80 7.68 9.90
N LYS A 49 0.99 6.55 10.59
CA LYS A 49 1.82 6.49 11.81
C LYS A 49 3.26 6.91 11.56
N THR A 50 3.84 6.55 10.41
CA THR A 50 5.18 6.99 10.01
C THR A 50 5.22 8.49 9.69
N MET A 51 4.20 9.01 9.02
CA MET A 51 4.08 10.44 8.66
C MET A 51 3.81 11.36 9.85
N LEU A 52 3.27 10.85 10.96
CA LEU A 52 3.11 11.60 12.21
C LEU A 52 4.45 11.88 12.92
N ASN A 53 5.54 11.23 12.49
CA ASN A 53 6.86 11.53 13.01
C ASN A 53 7.34 12.89 12.44
N PRO A 54 7.66 13.90 13.30
CA PRO A 54 8.11 15.22 12.84
C PRO A 54 9.45 15.20 12.09
N PHE A 55 10.21 14.09 12.20
CA PHE A 55 11.48 13.89 11.49
C PHE A 55 11.32 13.14 10.16
N HIS A 56 10.09 12.81 9.77
CA HIS A 56 9.79 12.15 8.51
C HIS A 56 8.96 13.06 7.61
N THR A 57 9.28 13.06 6.32
CA THR A 57 8.56 13.86 5.33
C THR A 57 8.04 12.97 4.21
N ALA A 58 7.02 13.42 3.49
CA ALA A 58 6.44 12.66 2.38
C ALA A 58 7.42 12.44 1.22
N HIS A 59 8.50 13.23 1.16
CA HIS A 59 9.55 13.17 0.14
C HIS A 59 10.72 12.28 0.54
N THR A 60 10.77 11.81 1.80
CA THR A 60 11.82 10.91 2.28
C THR A 60 11.40 9.46 2.20
N PRO A 61 12.27 8.53 1.74
CA PRO A 61 11.94 7.11 1.72
C PRO A 61 11.82 6.56 3.14
N ILE A 62 10.83 5.69 3.37
CA ILE A 62 10.66 4.96 4.63
C ILE A 62 11.70 3.83 4.68
N ARG A 63 12.65 3.88 5.62
CA ARG A 63 13.73 2.88 5.79
C ARG A 63 13.62 2.09 7.10
N SER A 64 12.41 1.94 7.62
CA SER A 64 12.18 1.29 8.92
C SER A 64 11.97 -0.21 8.75
N SER A 65 12.84 -1.01 9.38
CA SER A 65 12.69 -2.48 9.41
C SER A 65 11.37 -2.94 10.04
N VAL A 66 10.86 -2.18 11.01
CA VAL A 66 9.57 -2.46 11.67
C VAL A 66 8.42 -2.20 10.70
N PHE A 67 8.50 -1.13 9.91
CA PHE A 67 7.52 -0.85 8.87
C PHE A 67 7.47 -1.98 7.85
N ASP A 68 8.64 -2.40 7.35
CA ASP A 68 8.75 -3.49 6.37
C ASP A 68 8.19 -4.81 6.91
N ALA A 69 8.50 -5.16 8.16
CA ALA A 69 7.98 -6.36 8.80
C ALA A 69 6.45 -6.34 8.90
N ARG A 70 5.84 -5.19 9.23
CA ARG A 70 4.38 -5.05 9.35
C ARG A 70 3.69 -5.08 7.99
N VAL A 71 4.26 -4.45 6.97
CA VAL A 71 3.74 -4.52 5.60
C VAL A 71 3.78 -5.96 5.08
N ARG A 72 4.88 -6.70 5.32
CA ARG A 72 4.97 -8.12 4.95
C ARG A 72 3.96 -8.98 5.68
N ALA A 73 3.71 -8.73 6.96
CA ALA A 73 2.70 -9.44 7.73
C ALA A 73 1.28 -9.19 7.18
N SER A 74 0.97 -7.94 6.79
CA SER A 74 -0.30 -7.61 6.16
C SER A 74 -0.42 -8.25 4.76
N ALA A 75 0.64 -8.24 3.96
CA ALA A 75 0.66 -8.92 2.66
C ALA A 75 0.32 -10.41 2.80
N LYS A 76 0.98 -11.13 3.73
CA LYS A 76 0.70 -12.55 3.99
C LYS A 76 -0.75 -12.82 4.42
N LYS A 77 -1.44 -11.82 4.99
CA LYS A 77 -2.81 -11.96 5.48
C LYS A 77 -3.85 -11.75 4.36
N TYR A 78 -3.54 -10.95 3.35
CA TYR A 78 -4.55 -10.42 2.42
C TYR A 78 -4.27 -10.64 0.93
N LEU A 79 -3.01 -10.88 0.54
CA LEU A 79 -2.56 -11.07 -0.84
C LEU A 79 -2.18 -12.53 -1.09
#